data_AF-A0A6P2FZ12-F1
#
_entry.id   AF-A0A6P2FZ12-F1
#
_cell.length_a   1.000
_cell.length_b   1.000
_cell.length_c   1.000
_cell.angle_alpha   90.00
_cell.angle_beta   90.00
_cell.angle_gamma   90.00
#
_symmetry.space_group_name_H-M   'P 1'
#
loop_
_entity.id
_entity.type
_entity.pdbx_description
1 polymer ?
#
loop_
_entity_poly.entity_id
_entity_poly.type
_entity_poly.pdbx_seq_one_letter_code
_entity_poly.pdbx_strand_id
1 'polypeptide(L)'
;MAKPLILMPCSRAKLDCPAPARDLYQGVMWQSLRANSPEGVHADIVVLSALHGFLSGSQVVAPYDKFRPVRASWSSTSTSSSSR
;
A
#
# COMPACT_ATOMS: atom_id res chain seq x y z
N MET A 1 -22.56 -17.82 1.17
CA MET A 1 -21.17 -18.05 0.73
C MET A 1 -20.30 -16.94 1.29
N ALA A 2 -19.02 -17.22 1.58
CA ALA A 2 -18.08 -16.18 1.99
C ALA A 2 -17.73 -15.29 0.79
N LYS A 3 -17.76 -13.97 1.00
CA LYS A 3 -17.35 -13.01 -0.02
C LYS A 3 -15.82 -13.03 -0.13
N PRO A 4 -15.24 -13.04 -1.35
CA PRO A 4 -13.79 -12.95 -1.52
C PRO A 4 -13.21 -11.68 -0.87
N LEU A 5 -11.95 -11.73 -0.46
CA LEU A 5 -11.22 -10.59 0.09
C LEU A 5 -10.01 -10.28 -0.79
N ILE A 6 -9.83 -9.01 -1.13
CA ILE A 6 -8.65 -8.48 -1.80
C ILE A 6 -7.85 -7.65 -0.80
N LEU A 7 -6.62 -8.08 -0.53
CA LEU A 7 -5.65 -7.32 0.25
C LEU A 7 -4.83 -6.42 -0.68
N MET A 8 -5.03 -5.12 -0.57
CA MET A 8 -4.34 -4.12 -1.39
C MET A 8 -3.27 -3.38 -0.60
N PRO A 9 -2.09 -3.08 -1.17
CA PRO A 9 -1.10 -2.25 -0.49
C PRO A 9 -1.47 -0.76 -0.55
N CYS A 10 -1.01 0.02 0.41
CA CYS A 10 -1.00 1.47 0.27
C CYS A 10 -0.11 1.90 -0.92
N SER A 11 -0.43 3.05 -1.51
CA SER A 11 0.38 3.66 -2.57
C SER A 11 0.97 4.99 -2.13
N ARG A 12 2.14 5.34 -2.69
CA ARG A 12 2.71 6.69 -2.56
C ARG A 12 1.79 7.72 -3.21
N ALA A 13 1.31 7.43 -4.43
CA ALA A 13 0.37 8.28 -5.16
C ALA A 13 -1.00 8.23 -4.47
N LYS A 14 -1.48 9.41 -4.03
CA LYS A 14 -2.76 9.60 -3.35
C LYS A 14 -3.46 10.84 -3.92
N LEU A 15 -4.78 10.91 -3.76
CA LEU A 15 -5.50 12.18 -3.89
C LEU A 15 -4.99 13.19 -2.86
N ASP A 16 -5.25 14.47 -3.11
CA ASP A 16 -4.91 15.60 -2.24
C ASP A 16 -5.99 15.91 -1.19
N CYS A 17 -7.14 15.22 -1.26
CA CYS A 17 -8.24 15.36 -0.33
C CYS A 17 -8.57 14.03 0.39
N PRO A 18 -9.21 14.08 1.58
CA PRO A 18 -9.71 12.89 2.24
C PRO A 18 -10.70 12.14 1.35
N ALA A 19 -10.50 10.83 1.22
CA ALA A 19 -11.35 9.96 0.40
C ALA A 19 -11.39 8.54 0.98
N PRO A 20 -12.38 7.71 0.60
CA PRO A 20 -12.35 6.28 0.92
C PRO A 20 -11.02 5.66 0.48
N ALA A 21 -10.46 4.74 1.26
CA ALA A 21 -9.15 4.16 0.98
C ALA A 21 -9.04 3.58 -0.45
N ARG A 22 -10.13 2.97 -0.97
CA ARG A 22 -10.18 2.43 -2.34
C ARG A 22 -10.07 3.49 -3.45
N ASP A 23 -10.42 4.73 -3.12
CA ASP A 23 -10.46 5.87 -4.03
C ASP A 23 -9.27 6.82 -3.79
N LEU A 24 -8.71 6.83 -2.57
CA LEU A 24 -7.57 7.65 -2.19
C LEU A 24 -6.30 7.26 -2.96
N TYR A 25 -5.99 5.96 -3.06
CA TYR A 25 -4.74 5.50 -3.65
C TYR A 25 -4.80 5.42 -5.18
N GLN A 26 -3.77 5.97 -5.85
CA GLN A 26 -3.74 6.17 -7.30
C GLN A 26 -2.61 5.41 -8.01
N GLY A 27 -1.88 4.55 -7.32
CA GLY A 27 -0.80 3.75 -7.90
C GLY A 27 -1.29 2.66 -8.88
N VAL A 28 -0.35 2.08 -9.63
CA VAL A 28 -0.65 1.11 -10.70
C VAL A 28 -1.56 -0.05 -10.29
N MET A 29 -1.38 -0.62 -9.10
CA MET A 29 -2.24 -1.72 -8.62
C MET A 29 -3.70 -1.28 -8.44
N TRP A 30 -3.93 -0.04 -8.00
CA TRP A 30 -5.27 0.51 -7.83
C TRP A 30 -5.92 0.86 -9.17
N GLN A 31 -5.12 1.30 -10.15
CA GLN A 31 -5.59 1.51 -11.52
C GLN A 31 -6.01 0.17 -12.16
N SER A 32 -5.19 -0.89 -12.01
CA SER A 32 -5.52 -2.23 -12.49
C SER A 32 -6.78 -2.78 -11.84
N LEU A 33 -6.96 -2.61 -10.52
CA LEU A 33 -8.16 -3.05 -9.83
C LEU A 33 -9.42 -2.38 -10.41
N ARG A 34 -9.39 -1.05 -10.61
CA ARG A 34 -10.54 -0.31 -11.16
C ARG A 34 -10.84 -0.69 -12.61
N ALA A 35 -9.81 -0.90 -13.43
CA ALA A 35 -9.98 -1.33 -14.81
C ALA A 35 -10.65 -2.71 -14.95
N ASN A 36 -10.49 -3.58 -13.94
CA ASN A 36 -11.01 -4.95 -13.94
C ASN A 36 -12.18 -5.18 -12.97
N SER A 37 -12.71 -4.12 -12.35
CA SER A 37 -13.93 -4.17 -11.52
C SER A 37 -14.81 -2.93 -11.71
N PRO A 38 -15.27 -2.65 -12.95
CA PRO A 38 -16.08 -1.47 -13.25
C PRO A 38 -17.48 -1.50 -12.61
N GLU A 39 -18.10 -2.67 -12.43
CA GLU A 39 -19.42 -2.81 -11.79
C GLU A 39 -19.36 -2.92 -10.25
N GLY A 40 -18.19 -2.63 -9.68
CA GLY A 40 -17.90 -2.84 -8.27
C GLY A 40 -17.22 -4.17 -8.02
N VAL A 41 -16.33 -4.18 -7.04
CA VAL A 41 -15.63 -5.41 -6.66
C VAL A 41 -16.64 -6.32 -5.94
N HIS A 42 -16.91 -7.50 -6.50
CA HIS A 42 -17.61 -8.58 -5.79
C HIS A 42 -16.75 -9.20 -4.66
N ALA A 43 -15.84 -8.41 -4.09
CA ALA A 43 -14.92 -8.77 -3.03
C ALA A 43 -14.83 -7.61 -2.04
N ASP A 44 -14.56 -7.93 -0.79
CA ASP A 44 -14.20 -6.92 0.20
C ASP A 44 -12.77 -6.45 -0.04
N ILE A 45 -12.51 -5.17 0.17
CA ILE A 45 -11.18 -4.59 0.04
C ILE A 45 -10.67 -4.28 1.44
N VAL A 46 -9.50 -4.81 1.77
CA VAL A 46 -8.72 -4.38 2.92
C VAL A 46 -7.41 -3.80 2.43
N VAL A 47 -7.01 -2.66 2.98
CA VAL A 47 -5.76 -1.98 2.65
C VAL A 47 -4.74 -2.20 3.74
N LEU A 48 -3.54 -2.63 3.36
CA LEU A 48 -2.36 -2.64 4.23
C LEU A 48 -1.63 -1.28 4.12
N SER A 49 -1.89 -0.40 5.09
CA SER A 49 -1.28 0.92 5.25
C SER A 49 -0.05 0.87 6.14
N ALA A 50 1.01 1.56 5.73
CA ALA A 50 2.21 1.74 6.54
C ALA A 50 1.96 2.59 7.81
N LEU A 51 0.98 3.49 7.80
CA LEU A 51 0.64 4.36 8.94
C LEU A 51 -0.47 3.76 9.81
N HIS A 52 -1.49 3.17 9.19
CA HIS A 52 -2.71 2.77 9.89
C HIS A 52 -2.89 1.26 10.06
N GLY A 53 -1.97 0.44 9.54
CA GLY A 53 -2.16 -1.02 9.52
C GLY A 53 -3.27 -1.41 8.56
N PHE A 54 -4.25 -2.20 9.00
CA PHE A 54 -5.35 -2.64 8.14
C PHE A 54 -6.50 -1.64 8.12
N LEU A 55 -6.98 -1.31 6.93
CA LEU A 55 -8.10 -0.39 6.70
C LEU A 55 -9.17 -1.06 5.85
N SER A 56 -10.44 -0.79 6.11
CA SER A 56 -11.49 -1.08 5.14
C SER A 56 -11.30 -0.20 3.89
N GLY A 57 -11.58 -0.73 2.71
CA GLY A 57 -11.61 0.05 1.46
C GLY A 57 -12.59 1.23 1.48
N SER A 58 -13.64 1.16 2.29
CA SER A 58 -14.64 2.24 2.46
C SER A 58 -14.25 3.28 3.51
N GLN A 59 -13.23 3.02 4.32
CA GLN A 59 -12.82 3.95 5.37
C GLN A 59 -12.20 5.20 4.75
N VAL A 60 -12.72 6.38 5.13
CA VAL A 60 -12.18 7.67 4.68
C VAL A 60 -10.83 7.93 5.37
N VAL A 61 -9.82 8.28 4.58
CA VAL A 61 -8.46 8.52 5.03
C VAL A 61 -7.96 9.83 4.42
N ALA A 62 -7.35 10.68 5.24
CA ALA A 62 -6.66 11.87 4.76
C ALA A 62 -5.32 11.50 4.08
N PRO A 63 -4.88 12.21 3.04
CA PRO A 63 -3.59 11.94 2.43
C PRO A 63 -2.44 12.12 3.44
N TYR A 64 -1.46 11.23 3.33
CA TYR A 64 -0.27 11.24 4.19
C TYR A 64 0.96 10.88 3.37
N ASP A 65 2.10 11.42 3.77
CA ASP A 65 3.42 10.98 3.29
C ASP A 65 4.18 10.31 4.43
N LYS A 66 4.22 8.97 4.37
CA LYS A 66 5.00 8.13 5.27
C LYS A 66 5.79 7.15 4.42
N PHE A 67 6.99 7.56 4.04
CA PHE A 67 8.00 6.64 3.52
C PHE A 67 8.53 5.80 4.68
N ARG A 68 8.34 4.48 4.63
CA ARG A 68 9.16 3.56 5.43
C ARG A 68 10.24 3.00 4.51
N PRO A 69 11.53 3.38 4.71
CA PRO A 69 12.59 2.65 4.05
C PRO A 69 12.50 1.18 4.48
N VAL A 70 12.64 0.26 3.52
CA VAL A 70 12.94 -1.13 3.86
C VAL A 70 14.18 -1.09 4.75
N ARG A 71 14.13 -1.74 5.91
CA ARG A 71 15.24 -1.70 6.86
C ARG A 71 16.44 -2.39 6.19
N ALA A 72 17.33 -1.60 5.61
CA ALA A 72 18.61 -2.07 5.10
C ALA A 72 19.52 -2.35 6.30
N SER A 73 19.35 -3.51 6.93
CA SER A 73 20.38 -4.08 7.79
C SER A 73 21.04 -5.22 7.04
N TRP A 74 21.73 -4.89 5.94
CA TRP A 74 22.78 -5.74 5.42
C TRP A 74 24.09 -5.18 5.98
N SER A 75 24.55 -5.75 7.08
CA SER A 75 25.86 -5.42 7.63
C SER A 75 26.92 -5.88 6.64
N SER A 76 27.59 -4.94 5.96
CA SER A 76 28.83 -5.20 5.26
C SER A 76 29.88 -5.60 6.29
N THR A 77 30.22 -6.88 6.36
CA THR A 77 31.45 -7.31 7.00
C THR A 77 32.60 -6.66 6.24
N SER A 78 33.16 -5.59 6.81
CA SER A 78 34.38 -4.99 6.31
C SER A 78 35.52 -5.99 6.57
N THR A 79 35.87 -6.77 5.55
CA THR A 79 37.15 -7.50 5.56
C THR A 79 38.26 -6.46 5.48
N SER A 80 38.81 -6.09 6.63
CA SER A 80 40.12 -5.47 6.71
C SER A 80 41.17 -6.53 6.34
N SER A 81 41.61 -6.57 5.08
CA SER A 81 42.85 -7.26 4.74
C SER A 81 43.96 -6.25 4.56
N SER A 82 44.73 -6.14 5.63
CA SER A 82 46.00 -5.46 5.80
C SER A 82 46.94 -5.58 4.59
N SER A 83 47.56 -4.44 4.27
CA SER A 83 48.90 -4.26 3.69
C SER A 83 49.80 -5.50 3.65
N ARG A 84 50.37 -5.76 2.47
CA ARG A 84 51.80 -6.03 2.23
C ARG A 84 52.15 -5.74 0.78
#